data_AF-A0A4Q0SS48-F1
#
_entry.id   AF-A0A4Q0SS48-F1
#
_cell.length_a   1.000
_cell.length_b   1.000
_cell.length_c   1.000
_cell.angle_alpha   90.00
_cell.angle_beta   90.00
_cell.angle_gamma   90.00
#
_symmetry.space_group_name_H-M   'P 1'
#
loop_
_entity.id
_entity.type
_entity.pdbx_description
1 polymer ?
#
loop_
_entity_poly.entity_id
_entity_poly.type
_entity_poly.pdbx_seq_one_letter_code
_entity_poly.pdbx_strand_id
1 'polypeptide(L)'
;MFRSRKWAGGIALAGAIMTGSGGTEVSATPLTPFRYEAQAQRHCPHDQVVWLDFKKGVYYTRGQKRYRQGFDGSFVCLSEARDGRYRRSLLGLR
;
A
#
# COMPACT_ATOMS: atom_id res chain seq x y z
N MET A 1 -9.56 6.62 -20.57
CA MET A 1 -8.91 7.75 -21.27
C MET A 1 -9.59 9.04 -20.80
N PHE A 2 -8.80 10.00 -20.29
CA PHE A 2 -9.14 11.42 -20.08
C PHE A 2 -10.11 11.77 -18.92
N ARG A 3 -9.66 12.57 -17.95
CA ARG A 3 -9.76 14.05 -17.89
C ARG A 3 -11.22 14.44 -17.58
N SER A 4 -11.56 15.15 -16.51
CA SER A 4 -11.10 16.51 -16.25
C SER A 4 -11.69 17.00 -14.92
N ARG A 5 -10.94 17.86 -14.23
CA ARG A 5 -11.39 19.07 -13.50
C ARG A 5 -12.71 19.59 -14.14
N LYS A 6 -13.77 20.00 -13.45
CA LYS A 6 -13.95 21.26 -12.71
C LYS A 6 -15.40 21.33 -12.11
N TRP A 7 -15.56 22.24 -11.14
CA TRP A 7 -16.67 23.19 -10.94
C TRP A 7 -17.79 22.91 -9.93
N ALA A 8 -18.05 24.01 -9.23
CA ALA A 8 -19.07 24.28 -8.24
C ALA A 8 -20.49 24.20 -8.80
N GLY A 9 -21.45 24.09 -7.90
CA GLY A 9 -22.87 24.24 -8.21
C GLY A 9 -23.68 23.40 -7.24
N GLY A 10 -24.49 24.05 -6.41
CA GLY A 10 -25.31 23.39 -5.41
C GLY A 10 -26.55 22.70 -5.97
N ILE A 11 -27.47 22.45 -5.03
CA ILE A 11 -28.87 22.00 -5.18
C ILE A 11 -29.08 20.48 -5.07
N ALA A 12 -29.38 20.10 -3.82
CA ALA A 12 -30.61 19.42 -3.37
C ALA A 12 -30.92 17.96 -3.73
N LEU A 13 -31.66 17.40 -2.77
CA LEU A 13 -32.63 16.32 -2.81
C LEU A 13 -32.17 14.94 -2.32
N ALA A 14 -32.94 14.51 -1.33
CA ALA A 14 -32.90 13.26 -0.60
C ALA A 14 -32.86 12.02 -1.49
N GLY A 15 -32.05 11.06 -1.06
CA GLY A 15 -32.12 9.67 -1.48
C GLY A 15 -31.42 8.85 -0.41
N ALA A 16 -32.17 7.97 0.26
CA ALA A 16 -31.68 7.12 1.33
C ALA A 16 -30.52 6.24 0.81
N ILE A 17 -29.30 6.57 1.19
CA ILE A 17 -28.13 5.75 0.90
C ILE A 17 -28.09 4.69 2.00
N MET A 18 -28.56 3.47 1.69
CA MET A 18 -28.18 2.30 2.47
C MET A 18 -26.69 2.08 2.27
N THR A 19 -25.91 2.75 3.11
CA THR A 19 -24.47 2.57 3.24
C THR A 19 -24.24 1.10 3.57
N GLY A 20 -23.94 0.31 2.53
CA GLY A 20 -23.34 -0.99 2.69
C GLY A 20 -22.04 -0.77 3.44
N SER A 21 -22.05 -1.03 4.74
CA SER A 21 -20.86 -1.19 5.56
C SER A 21 -20.16 -2.47 5.08
N GLY A 22 -19.55 -2.39 3.90
CA GLY A 22 -18.40 -3.20 3.58
C GLY A 22 -17.31 -2.73 4.54
N GLY A 23 -17.34 -3.27 5.75
CA GLY A 23 -16.17 -3.30 6.60
C GLY A 23 -15.11 -3.99 5.77
N THR A 24 -14.25 -3.20 5.13
CA THR A 24 -12.90 -3.69 4.89
C THR A 24 -12.45 -4.07 6.28
N GLU A 25 -12.38 -5.37 6.56
CA GLU A 25 -11.67 -5.87 7.71
C GLU A 25 -10.31 -5.19 7.61
N VAL A 26 -10.14 -4.11 8.37
CA VAL A 26 -8.83 -3.60 8.71
C VAL A 26 -8.35 -4.63 9.72
N SER A 27 -8.06 -5.83 9.22
CA SER A 27 -7.12 -6.70 9.84
C SER A 27 -5.88 -5.86 9.88
N ALA A 28 -5.63 -5.23 11.02
CA ALA A 28 -4.33 -4.72 11.37
C ALA A 28 -3.43 -5.94 11.48
N THR A 29 -3.15 -6.56 10.32
CA THR A 29 -2.26 -7.69 10.18
C THR A 29 -0.95 -7.15 10.72
N PRO A 30 -0.45 -7.70 11.85
CA PRO A 30 0.75 -7.17 12.47
C PRO A 30 1.82 -7.22 11.40
N LEU A 31 2.37 -6.05 11.02
CA LEU A 31 3.44 -6.01 10.03
C LEU A 31 4.54 -6.95 10.50
N THR A 32 4.86 -7.95 9.71
CA THR A 32 5.96 -8.87 9.97
C THR A 32 7.20 -8.41 9.20
N PRO A 33 8.05 -7.52 9.76
CA PRO A 33 9.29 -7.15 9.12
C PRO A 33 10.26 -8.32 9.08
N PHE A 34 10.55 -8.78 7.86
CA PHE A 34 11.58 -9.78 7.63
C PHE A 34 12.90 -9.11 7.26
N ARG A 35 13.98 -9.57 7.90
CA ARG A 35 15.33 -9.16 7.53
C ARG A 35 15.76 -9.70 6.16
N TYR A 36 15.19 -10.84 5.76
CA TYR A 36 15.55 -11.53 4.53
C TYR A 36 14.34 -11.70 3.60
N GLU A 37 14.54 -11.39 2.33
CA GLU A 37 13.51 -11.52 1.28
C GLU A 37 12.99 -12.95 1.13
N ALA A 38 13.88 -13.95 1.26
CA ALA A 38 13.51 -15.36 1.14
C ALA A 38 12.54 -15.82 2.25
N GLN A 39 12.59 -15.20 3.43
CA GLN A 39 11.63 -15.48 4.51
C GLN A 39 10.27 -14.85 4.18
N ALA A 40 10.27 -13.58 3.76
CA ALA A 40 9.05 -12.90 3.34
C ALA A 40 8.36 -13.62 2.18
N GLN A 41 9.12 -14.16 1.21
CA GLN A 41 8.56 -14.88 0.08
C GLN A 41 7.87 -16.19 0.47
N ARG A 42 8.35 -16.87 1.52
CA ARG A 42 7.70 -18.07 2.06
C ARG A 42 6.46 -17.73 2.86
N HIS A 43 6.48 -16.59 3.57
CA HIS A 43 5.34 -16.10 4.32
C HIS A 43 4.22 -15.60 3.40
N CYS A 44 4.60 -14.99 2.28
CA CYS A 44 3.69 -14.40 1.30
C CYS A 44 3.84 -15.07 -0.06
N PRO A 45 3.29 -16.30 -0.22
CA PRO A 45 3.24 -16.96 -1.52
C PRO A 45 2.17 -16.36 -2.44
N HIS A 46 1.09 -15.81 -1.87
CA HIS A 46 -0.01 -15.17 -2.62
C HIS A 46 0.18 -13.66 -2.79
N ASP A 47 1.11 -13.07 -2.05
CA ASP A 47 1.39 -11.64 -2.05
C ASP A 47 2.77 -11.33 -2.61
N GLN A 48 2.96 -10.09 -3.07
CA GLN A 48 4.27 -9.62 -3.51
C GLN A 48 5.08 -9.12 -2.32
N VAL A 49 6.34 -9.56 -2.25
CA VAL A 49 7.30 -9.02 -1.28
C VAL A 49 7.71 -7.61 -1.71
N VAL A 50 7.60 -6.66 -0.79
CA VAL A 50 8.05 -5.28 -0.96
C VAL A 50 9.08 -4.92 0.10
N TRP A 51 9.97 -4.00 -0.25
CA TRP A 51 10.94 -3.45 0.69
C TRP A 51 10.34 -2.21 1.33
N LEU A 52 10.04 -2.23 2.63
CA LEU A 52 9.50 -1.11 3.38
C LEU A 52 10.63 -0.37 4.12
N ASP A 53 10.72 0.94 3.92
CA ASP A 53 11.59 1.83 4.67
C ASP A 53 10.76 2.49 5.79
N PHE A 54 10.98 2.05 7.04
CA PHE A 54 10.25 2.55 8.21
C PHE A 54 10.53 4.03 8.49
N LYS A 55 11.74 4.50 8.21
CA LYS A 55 12.15 5.88 8.43
C LYS A 55 11.41 6.85 7.50
N LYS A 56 11.16 6.43 6.26
CA LYS A 56 10.42 7.25 5.27
C LYS A 56 8.92 6.95 5.26
N GLY A 57 8.49 5.83 5.82
CA GLY A 57 7.12 5.33 5.70
C GLY A 57 6.74 5.01 4.26
N VAL A 58 7.71 4.56 3.46
CA VAL A 58 7.57 4.31 2.02
C VAL A 58 8.03 2.91 1.69
N TYR A 59 7.24 2.18 0.90
CA TYR A 59 7.63 0.87 0.37
C TYR A 59 8.00 0.92 -1.11
N TYR A 60 8.90 0.02 -1.49
CA TYR A 60 9.46 -0.14 -2.83
C TYR A 60 9.16 -1.55 -3.32
N THR A 61 8.73 -1.66 -4.57
CA THR A 61 8.53 -2.95 -5.24
C THR A 61 9.84 -3.45 -5.85
N ARG A 62 9.93 -4.75 -6.11
CA ARG A 62 11.12 -5.42 -6.68
C ARG A 62 11.73 -4.76 -7.92
N GLY A 63 10.91 -4.09 -8.74
CA GLY A 63 11.36 -3.42 -9.97
C GLY A 63 11.98 -2.03 -9.77
N GLN A 64 12.00 -1.49 -8.55
CA GLN A 64 12.55 -0.16 -8.29
C GLN A 64 14.04 -0.24 -7.91
N LYS A 65 14.84 0.72 -8.39
CA LYS A 65 16.29 0.79 -8.07
C LYS A 65 16.58 0.90 -6.56
N ARG A 66 15.60 1.34 -5.76
CA ARG A 66 15.70 1.49 -4.31
C ARG A 66 15.18 0.27 -3.52
N TYR A 67 14.82 -0.80 -4.21
CA TYR A 67 14.47 -2.07 -3.56
C TYR A 67 15.70 -2.63 -2.83
N ARG A 68 15.54 -3.07 -1.58
CA ARG A 68 16.64 -3.48 -0.69
C ARG A 68 17.69 -2.37 -0.48
N GLN A 69 17.30 -1.10 -0.62
CA GLN A 69 18.21 0.01 -0.42
C GLN A 69 17.96 0.64 0.95
N GLY A 70 19.01 0.68 1.77
CA GLY A 70 18.96 1.13 3.16
C GLY A 70 19.11 -0.02 4.15
N PHE A 71 19.59 0.30 5.35
CA PHE A 71 19.66 -0.65 6.47
C PHE A 71 18.42 -0.57 7.37
N ASP A 72 17.73 0.58 7.37
CA ASP A 72 16.56 0.87 8.21
C ASP A 72 15.24 0.33 7.62
N GLY A 73 15.33 -0.55 6.62
CA GLY A 73 14.19 -1.15 5.94
C GLY A 73 14.07 -2.65 6.19
N SER A 74 12.92 -3.21 5.88
CA SER A 74 12.68 -4.65 5.97
C SER A 74 11.77 -5.13 4.86
N PHE A 75 11.82 -6.43 4.58
CA PHE A 75 10.90 -7.06 3.64
C PHE A 75 9.56 -7.31 4.34
N VAL A 76 8.49 -6.89 3.70
CA VAL A 76 7.12 -7.08 4.18
C VAL A 76 6.23 -7.44 3.00
N CYS A 77 5.02 -7.89 3.27
CA CYS A 77 4.07 -8.21 2.22
C CYS A 77 3.35 -6.95 1.74
N LEU A 78 2.98 -6.93 0.46
CA LEU A 78 2.34 -5.77 -0.15
C LEU A 78 0.97 -5.44 0.48
N SER A 79 0.22 -6.47 0.88
CA SER A 79 -1.02 -6.38 1.65
C SER A 79 -0.78 -5.68 2.98
N GLU A 80 0.12 -6.20 3.82
CA GLU A 80 0.50 -5.59 5.11
C GLU A 80 0.97 -4.13 4.97
N ALA A 81 1.78 -3.84 3.94
CA ALA A 81 2.23 -2.47 3.68
C ALA A 81 1.07 -1.53 3.28
N ARG A 82 0.06 -2.06 2.58
CA ARG A 82 -1.16 -1.33 2.21
C ARG A 82 -2.07 -1.13 3.43
N ASP A 83 -2.21 -2.16 4.26
CA ASP A 83 -3.00 -2.14 5.49
C ASP A 83 -2.41 -1.17 6.51
N GLY A 84 -1.08 -1.15 6.62
CA GLY A 84 -0.31 -0.18 7.39
C GLY A 84 -0.32 1.25 6.83
N ARG A 85 -1.07 1.52 5.76
CA ARG A 85 -1.24 2.85 5.13
C ARG A 85 0.10 3.48 4.68
N TYR A 86 1.12 2.66 4.43
CA TYR A 86 2.40 3.14 3.94
C TYR A 86 2.29 3.63 2.49
N ARG A 87 3.07 4.66 2.14
CA ARG A 87 3.05 5.22 0.79
C ARG A 87 3.87 4.35 -0.16
N ARG A 88 3.33 4.09 -1.35
CA ARG A 88 4.11 3.48 -2.44
C ARG A 88 5.13 4.49 -2.96
N SER A 89 6.38 4.09 -3.10
CA SER A 89 7.34 4.90 -3.84
C SER A 89 6.98 4.88 -5.32
N LEU A 90 6.76 6.06 -5.90
CA LEU A 90 6.50 6.25 -7.34
C LEU A 90 7.81 6.42 -8.14
N LEU A 91 8.97 6.28 -7.50
CA LEU A 91 10.30 6.59 -8.07
C LEU A 91 10.83 5.51 -9.04
N GLY A 92 9.93 4.92 -9.83
CA GLY A 92 10.24 3.93 -10.85
C GLY A 92 9.18 3.80 -11.94
N LEU A 93 8.22 4.72 -12.04
CA LEU A 93 7.33 4.83 -13.21
C LEU A 93 8.18 5.38 -14.38
N ARG A 94 8.72 4.49 -15.19
CA ARG A 94 9.20 4.78 -16.54
C ARG A 94 8.17 4.26 -17.53
#